data_AF-A0A5B7BQB5-F1
#
_entry.id   AF-A0A5B7BQB5-F1
#
_cell.length_a   1.000
_cell.length_b   1.000
_cell.length_c   1.000
_cell.angle_alpha   90.00
_cell.angle_beta   90.00
_cell.angle_gamma   90.00
#
_symmetry.space_group_name_H-M   'P 1'
#
loop_
_entity.id
_entity.type
_entity.pdbx_description
1 polymer ?
#
loop_
_entity_poly.entity_id
_entity_poly.type
_entity_poly.pdbx_seq_one_letter_code
_entity_poly.pdbx_strand_id
1 'polypeptide(L)'
;LIKGLIKDLDENLYDELDEEDFKEEQNSVARLIQMLYNDDSEEMFKIICTVRKHILIGGPKRVPFTVPPLIFSSLKLVRRLQRQDENTAVEEASATQKKIFQLLNQTIEALSTVPVPELALRLYLQCAEAANDCDLEPVAYEFFTQAY
;
A
#
# COMPACT_ATOMS: atom_id res chain seq x y z
N LEU A 1 -8.39 2.20 22.53
CA LEU A 1 -7.73 0.96 22.05
C LEU A 1 -7.35 1.07 20.58
N ILE A 2 -8.26 1.06 19.60
CA ILE A 2 -7.89 1.13 18.16
C ILE A 2 -7.15 2.43 17.76
N LYS A 3 -7.49 3.59 18.35
CA LYS A 3 -6.80 4.87 18.04
C LYS A 3 -5.30 4.85 18.34
N GLY A 4 -4.86 4.10 19.35
CA GLY A 4 -3.43 3.94 19.67
C GLY A 4 -2.72 2.92 18.79
N LEU A 5 -3.45 2.16 17.96
CA LEU A 5 -2.89 1.26 16.94
C LEU A 5 -2.73 1.96 15.58
N ILE A 6 -3.54 2.99 15.33
CA ILE A 6 -3.69 3.65 14.03
C ILE A 6 -3.12 5.07 14.04
N LYS A 7 -2.66 5.59 15.18
CA LYS A 7 -2.07 6.92 15.27
C LYS A 7 -0.91 6.94 16.25
N ASP A 8 0.17 7.61 15.89
CA ASP A 8 1.25 7.95 16.80
C ASP A 8 0.68 8.70 18.01
N LEU A 9 1.00 8.21 19.21
CA LEU A 9 0.71 8.89 20.48
C LEU A 9 1.75 10.01 20.70
N ASP A 10 1.45 10.97 21.58
CA ASP A 10 2.39 12.05 21.90
C ASP A 10 3.70 11.48 22.48
N GLU A 11 4.85 12.08 22.13
CA GLU A 11 6.21 11.62 22.46
C GLU A 11 6.41 11.30 23.95
N ASN A 12 5.67 11.99 24.85
CA ASN A 12 5.79 11.84 26.31
C ASN A 12 5.26 10.50 26.88
N LEU A 13 4.61 9.65 26.07
CA LEU A 13 4.09 8.33 26.49
C LEU A 13 4.92 7.15 25.95
N TYR A 14 5.92 7.43 25.09
CA TYR A 14 6.74 6.40 24.44
C TYR A 14 8.07 6.12 25.14
N ASP A 15 8.45 6.90 26.15
CA ASP A 15 9.68 6.67 26.94
C ASP A 15 9.67 5.35 27.73
N GLU A 16 8.53 4.63 27.78
CA GLU A 16 8.39 3.34 28.47
C GLU A 16 8.09 2.13 27.57
N LEU A 17 7.91 2.30 26.25
CA LEU A 17 7.67 1.19 25.33
C LEU A 17 8.96 0.75 24.65
N ASP A 18 9.32 -0.52 24.81
CA ASP A 18 10.43 -1.14 24.09
C ASP A 18 10.21 -1.00 22.56
N GLU A 19 11.25 -0.62 21.83
CA GLU A 19 11.20 -0.55 20.35
C GLU A 19 10.82 -1.90 19.75
N GLU A 20 11.21 -3.00 20.40
CA GLU A 20 10.84 -4.36 20.00
C GLU A 20 9.34 -4.59 20.13
N ASP A 21 8.72 -4.22 21.25
CA ASP A 21 7.27 -4.33 21.48
C ASP A 21 6.49 -3.51 20.45
N PHE A 22 6.93 -2.28 20.17
CA PHE A 22 6.30 -1.44 19.15
C PHE A 22 6.35 -2.10 17.76
N LYS A 23 7.49 -2.71 17.41
CA LYS A 23 7.67 -3.41 16.14
C LYS A 23 6.79 -4.65 16.06
N GLU A 24 6.65 -5.42 17.14
CA GLU A 24 5.72 -6.56 17.21
C GLU A 24 4.26 -6.14 17.06
N GLU A 25 3.87 -5.02 17.66
CA GLU A 25 2.55 -4.41 17.46
C GLU A 25 2.34 -4.06 15.98
N GLN A 26 3.29 -3.34 15.36
CA GLN A 26 3.17 -2.94 13.95
C GLN A 26 3.15 -4.16 13.02
N ASN A 27 3.91 -5.21 13.31
CA ASN A 27 3.85 -6.47 12.57
C ASN A 27 2.47 -7.12 12.66
N SER A 28 1.78 -7.01 13.80
CA SER A 28 0.40 -7.49 13.96
C SER A 28 -0.58 -6.67 13.11
N VAL A 29 -0.41 -5.36 13.05
CA VAL A 29 -1.21 -4.48 12.15
C VAL A 29 -0.95 -4.84 10.69
N ALA A 30 0.31 -5.06 10.30
CA ALA A 30 0.66 -5.48 8.95
C ALA A 30 0.00 -6.80 8.54
N ARG A 31 -0.02 -7.78 9.46
CA ARG A 31 -0.76 -9.05 9.27
C ARG A 31 -2.26 -8.81 9.10
N LEU A 32 -2.86 -7.96 9.93
CA LEU A 32 -4.29 -7.62 9.82
C LEU A 32 -4.62 -7.03 8.45
N ILE A 33 -3.83 -6.07 7.97
CA ILE A 33 -4.00 -5.47 6.63
C ILE A 33 -3.97 -6.56 5.56
N GLN A 34 -3.04 -7.51 5.68
CA GLN A 34 -2.86 -8.58 4.70
C GLN A 34 -3.98 -9.65 4.74
N MET A 35 -4.67 -9.78 5.87
CA MET A 35 -5.83 -10.68 6.05
C MET A 35 -7.13 -10.09 5.48
N LEU A 36 -7.20 -8.77 5.29
CA LEU A 36 -8.37 -8.15 4.66
C LEU A 36 -8.49 -8.65 3.22
N TYR A 37 -9.62 -9.25 2.90
CA TYR A 37 -9.88 -9.85 1.61
C TYR A 37 -11.37 -9.82 1.29
N ASN A 38 -11.67 -9.62 0.01
CA ASN A 38 -13.01 -9.76 -0.55
C ASN A 38 -12.91 -10.38 -1.97
N ASP A 39 -13.83 -11.28 -2.29
CA ASP A 39 -13.94 -11.94 -3.59
C ASP A 39 -14.40 -10.98 -4.70
N ASP A 40 -15.19 -9.97 -4.33
CA ASP A 40 -15.56 -8.89 -5.24
C ASP A 40 -14.42 -7.87 -5.36
N SER A 41 -14.00 -7.60 -6.60
CA SER A 41 -12.86 -6.72 -6.88
C SER A 41 -13.15 -5.25 -6.54
N GLU A 42 -14.40 -4.81 -6.68
CA GLU A 42 -14.82 -3.43 -6.37
C GLU A 42 -14.85 -3.21 -4.86
N GLU A 43 -15.45 -4.14 -4.11
CA GLU A 43 -15.45 -4.12 -2.64
C GLU A 43 -14.03 -4.23 -2.07
N MET A 44 -13.19 -5.08 -2.65
CA MET A 44 -11.77 -5.15 -2.26
C MET A 44 -11.06 -3.82 -2.47
N PHE A 45 -11.33 -3.11 -3.57
CA PHE A 45 -10.78 -1.78 -3.80
C PHE A 45 -11.28 -0.74 -2.79
N LYS A 46 -12.57 -0.79 -2.40
CA LYS A 46 -13.14 0.08 -1.34
C LYS A 46 -12.46 -0.18 0.01
N ILE A 47 -12.18 -1.44 0.34
CA ILE A 47 -11.45 -1.83 1.55
C ILE A 47 -10.03 -1.22 1.51
N ILE A 48 -9.29 -1.40 0.41
CA ILE A 48 -7.95 -0.82 0.22
C ILE A 48 -7.97 0.70 0.42
N CYS A 49 -8.92 1.40 -0.22
CA CYS A 49 -9.08 2.85 -0.08
C CYS A 49 -9.32 3.27 1.38
N THR A 50 -10.11 2.48 2.12
CA THR A 50 -10.44 2.76 3.52
C THR A 50 -9.25 2.54 4.42
N VAL A 51 -8.55 1.40 4.27
CA VAL A 51 -7.32 1.09 5.00
C VAL A 51 -6.27 2.15 4.75
N ARG A 52 -6.07 2.56 3.49
CA ARG A 52 -5.14 3.64 3.12
C ARG A 52 -5.39 4.90 3.94
N LYS A 53 -6.64 5.37 4.01
CA LYS A 53 -7.01 6.59 4.76
C LYS A 53 -6.62 6.48 6.24
N HIS A 54 -6.75 5.29 6.82
CA HIS A 54 -6.41 5.06 8.22
C HIS A 54 -4.90 4.93 8.47
N ILE A 55 -4.15 4.25 7.60
CA ILE A 55 -2.71 4.10 7.82
C ILE A 55 -1.93 5.39 7.57
N LEU A 56 -2.38 6.24 6.63
CA LEU A 56 -1.69 7.49 6.30
C LEU A 56 -1.79 8.55 7.40
N ILE A 57 -2.83 8.49 8.24
CA ILE A 57 -2.93 9.32 9.45
C ILE A 57 -2.13 8.74 10.63
N GLY A 58 -1.45 7.61 10.42
CA GLY A 58 -0.76 6.86 11.46
C GLY A 58 0.52 7.48 11.97
N GLY A 59 1.15 8.34 11.18
CA GLY A 59 2.37 9.03 11.56
C GLY A 59 3.65 8.28 11.14
N PRO A 60 4.79 8.99 11.16
CA PRO A 60 6.03 8.54 10.52
C PRO A 60 6.61 7.25 11.12
N LYS A 61 6.30 6.92 12.38
CA LYS A 61 6.80 5.67 13.01
C LYS A 61 6.07 4.43 12.50
N ARG A 62 4.79 4.54 12.11
CA ARG A 62 3.93 3.39 11.71
C ARG A 62 3.85 3.17 10.21
N VAL A 63 3.92 4.23 9.43
CA VAL A 63 3.77 4.19 7.96
C VAL A 63 4.78 3.22 7.30
N PRO A 64 6.06 3.12 7.71
CA PRO A 64 7.01 2.13 7.15
C PRO A 64 6.59 0.66 7.31
N PHE A 65 5.79 0.34 8.34
CA PHE A 65 5.34 -1.02 8.60
C PHE A 65 4.01 -1.35 7.91
N THR A 66 3.15 -0.34 7.74
CA THR A 66 1.78 -0.52 7.28
C THR A 66 1.58 -0.22 5.80
N VAL A 67 2.44 0.59 5.18
CA VAL A 67 2.41 0.82 3.73
C VAL A 67 2.76 -0.45 2.93
N PRO A 68 3.86 -1.18 3.21
CA PRO A 68 4.20 -2.37 2.44
C PRO A 68 3.07 -3.41 2.31
N PRO A 69 2.39 -3.86 3.39
CA PRO A 69 1.30 -4.82 3.26
C PRO A 69 0.10 -4.27 2.45
N LEU A 70 -0.18 -2.96 2.52
CA LEU A 70 -1.22 -2.34 1.70
C LEU A 70 -0.84 -2.35 0.21
N ILE A 71 0.42 -2.03 -0.12
CA ILE A 71 0.93 -2.09 -1.49
C ILE A 71 0.77 -3.52 -2.02
N PHE A 72 1.27 -4.53 -1.32
CA PHE A 72 1.17 -5.92 -1.77
C PHE A 72 -0.28 -6.43 -1.86
N SER A 73 -1.16 -6.02 -0.94
CA SER A 73 -2.59 -6.34 -1.04
C SER A 73 -3.24 -5.75 -2.30
N SER A 74 -2.86 -4.53 -2.66
CA SER A 74 -3.33 -3.87 -3.88
C SER A 74 -2.76 -4.49 -5.15
N LEU A 75 -1.48 -4.87 -5.16
CA LEU A 75 -0.87 -5.57 -6.29
C LEU A 75 -1.52 -6.96 -6.51
N LYS A 76 -1.93 -7.65 -5.44
CA LYS A 76 -2.74 -8.87 -5.56
C LYS A 76 -4.08 -8.62 -6.23
N LEU A 77 -4.74 -7.50 -5.94
CA LEU A 77 -5.98 -7.10 -6.62
C LEU A 77 -5.72 -6.82 -8.11
N VAL A 78 -4.65 -6.11 -8.46
CA VAL A 78 -4.26 -5.87 -9.86
C VAL A 78 -4.11 -7.19 -10.62
N ARG A 79 -3.36 -8.15 -10.06
CA ARG A 79 -3.18 -9.48 -10.66
C ARG A 79 -4.48 -10.28 -10.79
N ARG A 80 -5.46 -10.05 -9.92
CA ARG A 80 -6.79 -10.67 -10.03
C ARG A 80 -7.60 -10.07 -11.17
N LEU A 81 -7.56 -8.74 -11.31
CA LEU A 81 -8.23 -8.02 -12.40
C LEU A 81 -7.68 -8.47 -13.76
N GLN A 82 -6.35 -8.57 -13.90
CA GLN A 82 -5.71 -9.12 -15.10
C GLN A 82 -6.19 -10.53 -15.48
N ARG A 83 -6.50 -11.38 -14.50
CA ARG A 83 -7.02 -12.75 -14.77
C ARG A 83 -8.50 -12.77 -15.11
N GLN A 84 -9.26 -11.78 -14.67
CA GLN A 84 -10.70 -11.64 -14.97
C GLN A 84 -10.95 -10.99 -16.34
N ASP A 85 -9.92 -10.41 -16.96
CA ASP A 85 -9.94 -9.75 -18.27
C ASP A 85 -10.35 -10.66 -19.45
N GLU A 86 -10.43 -11.98 -19.27
CA GLU A 86 -10.94 -12.87 -20.32
C GLU A 86 -12.45 -12.67 -20.62
N ASN A 87 -13.21 -12.06 -19.70
CA ASN A 87 -14.68 -11.95 -19.81
C ASN A 87 -15.24 -10.52 -19.81
N THR A 88 -14.41 -9.48 -19.61
CA THR A 88 -14.85 -8.08 -19.43
C THR A 88 -14.27 -7.18 -20.52
N ALA A 89 -14.90 -6.05 -20.82
CA ALA A 89 -14.37 -5.09 -21.79
C ALA A 89 -12.98 -4.58 -21.34
N VAL A 90 -11.95 -4.91 -22.14
CA VAL A 90 -10.52 -4.62 -21.88
C VAL A 90 -10.25 -3.17 -21.45
N GLU A 91 -11.02 -2.21 -21.95
CA GLU A 91 -10.88 -0.78 -21.62
C GLU A 91 -11.27 -0.44 -20.17
N GLU A 92 -12.32 -1.05 -19.63
CA GLU A 92 -12.83 -0.74 -18.28
C GLU A 92 -11.90 -1.31 -17.18
N ALA A 93 -11.33 -2.49 -17.43
CA ALA A 93 -10.37 -3.10 -16.54
C ALA A 93 -9.04 -2.33 -16.52
N SER A 94 -8.54 -1.90 -17.69
CA SER A 94 -7.35 -1.04 -17.78
C SER A 94 -7.53 0.28 -17.01
N ALA A 95 -8.72 0.90 -17.08
CA ALA A 95 -9.03 2.10 -16.31
C ALA A 95 -8.99 1.86 -14.80
N THR A 96 -9.45 0.71 -14.33
CA THR A 96 -9.45 0.34 -12.91
C THR A 96 -8.04 0.04 -12.40
N GLN A 97 -7.23 -0.69 -13.17
CA GLN A 97 -5.82 -0.95 -12.86
C GLN A 97 -5.03 0.36 -12.74
N LYS A 98 -5.21 1.31 -13.68
CA LYS A 98 -4.59 2.64 -13.62
C LYS A 98 -4.97 3.40 -12.34
N LYS A 99 -6.23 3.36 -11.91
CA LYS A 99 -6.67 3.97 -10.64
C LYS A 99 -5.97 3.34 -9.44
N ILE A 100 -5.78 2.02 -9.44
CA ILE A 100 -5.05 1.33 -8.36
C ILE A 100 -3.59 1.81 -8.34
N PHE A 101 -2.91 1.86 -9.49
CA PHE A 101 -1.52 2.34 -9.55
C PHE A 101 -1.37 3.80 -9.12
N GLN A 102 -2.29 4.69 -9.50
CA GLN A 102 -2.32 6.07 -8.99
C GLN A 102 -2.41 6.11 -7.46
N LEU A 103 -3.26 5.27 -6.87
CA LEU A 103 -3.37 5.14 -5.42
C LEU A 103 -2.06 4.62 -4.80
N LEU A 104 -1.37 3.67 -5.44
CA LEU A 104 -0.08 3.15 -4.97
C LEU A 104 1.00 4.22 -4.98
N ASN A 105 1.13 4.99 -6.06
CA ASN A 105 2.09 6.07 -6.13
C ASN A 105 1.88 7.08 -4.99
N GLN A 106 0.66 7.57 -4.81
CA GLN A 106 0.32 8.47 -3.71
C GLN A 106 0.47 7.85 -2.31
N THR A 107 0.52 6.53 -2.20
CA THR A 107 0.75 5.84 -0.92
C THR A 107 2.24 5.75 -0.62
N ILE A 108 3.07 5.48 -1.63
CA ILE A 108 4.53 5.44 -1.49
C ILE A 108 5.07 6.86 -1.28
N GLU A 109 4.51 7.88 -1.92
CA GLU A 109 4.86 9.29 -1.70
C GLU A 109 4.76 9.70 -0.22
N ALA A 110 3.85 9.10 0.56
CA ALA A 110 3.76 9.39 1.99
C ALA A 110 5.04 8.98 2.77
N LEU A 111 5.81 8.03 2.26
CA LEU A 111 7.11 7.62 2.82
C LEU A 111 8.22 8.65 2.60
N SER A 112 8.03 9.64 1.71
CA SER A 112 9.03 10.69 1.45
C SER A 112 9.39 11.51 2.70
N THR A 113 8.48 11.56 3.68
CA THR A 113 8.65 12.26 4.95
C THR A 113 9.42 11.46 6.00
N VAL A 114 9.77 10.20 5.70
CA VAL A 114 10.40 9.25 6.63
C VAL A 114 11.75 8.82 6.06
N PRO A 115 12.82 8.69 6.88
CA PRO A 115 14.15 8.32 6.40
C PRO A 115 14.28 6.82 6.08
N VAL A 116 13.47 6.32 5.14
CA VAL A 116 13.45 4.91 4.68
C VAL A 116 13.59 4.78 3.14
N PRO A 117 14.64 5.35 2.52
CA PRO A 117 14.76 5.44 1.08
C PRO A 117 14.82 4.07 0.37
N GLU A 118 15.50 3.08 0.96
CA GLU A 118 15.56 1.73 0.38
C GLU A 118 14.19 1.05 0.32
N LEU A 119 13.32 1.31 1.30
CA LEU A 119 11.98 0.75 1.32
C LEU A 119 11.14 1.36 0.19
N ALA A 120 11.14 2.69 0.08
CA ALA A 120 10.41 3.39 -0.98
C ALA A 120 10.87 2.94 -2.38
N LEU A 121 12.18 2.84 -2.59
CA LEU A 121 12.78 2.32 -3.83
C LEU A 121 12.22 0.92 -4.17
N ARG A 122 12.27 -0.03 -3.23
CA ARG A 122 11.76 -1.39 -3.46
C ARG A 122 10.27 -1.39 -3.78
N LEU A 123 9.47 -0.57 -3.10
CA LEU A 123 8.03 -0.47 -3.36
C LEU A 123 7.73 0.12 -4.75
N TYR A 124 8.47 1.14 -5.18
CA TYR A 124 8.33 1.69 -6.52
C TYR A 124 8.70 0.68 -7.60
N LEU A 125 9.82 -0.04 -7.44
CA LEU A 125 10.22 -1.09 -8.37
C LEU A 125 9.20 -2.22 -8.47
N GLN A 126 8.60 -2.63 -7.34
CA GLN A 126 7.54 -3.64 -7.33
C GLN A 126 6.27 -3.15 -8.05
N CYS A 127 5.94 -1.86 -7.94
CA CYS A 127 4.82 -1.28 -8.70
C CYS A 127 5.14 -1.14 -10.19
N ALA A 128 6.39 -0.79 -10.54
CA ALA A 128 6.85 -0.70 -11.92
C ALA A 128 6.79 -2.06 -12.62
N GLU A 129 7.29 -3.11 -11.97
CA GLU A 129 7.21 -4.50 -12.45
C GLU A 129 5.75 -4.91 -12.71
N ALA A 130 4.86 -4.71 -11.72
CA ALA A 130 3.45 -5.06 -11.85
C ALA A 130 2.72 -4.24 -12.92
N ALA A 131 3.06 -2.96 -13.11
CA ALA A 131 2.48 -2.13 -14.17
C ALA A 131 2.94 -2.59 -15.56
N ASN A 132 4.21 -3.00 -15.68
CA ASN A 132 4.74 -3.58 -16.90
C ASN A 132 4.03 -4.90 -17.24
N ASP A 133 3.76 -5.76 -16.25
CA ASP A 133 2.97 -6.99 -16.43
C ASP A 133 1.52 -6.72 -16.86
N CYS A 134 0.98 -5.51 -16.66
CA CYS A 134 -0.34 -5.09 -17.15
C CYS A 134 -0.29 -4.45 -18.55
N ASP A 135 0.85 -4.45 -19.24
CA ASP A 135 1.06 -3.68 -20.48
C ASP A 135 0.79 -2.16 -20.31
N LEU A 136 0.98 -1.64 -19.08
CA LEU A 136 0.82 -0.22 -18.75
C LEU A 136 2.17 0.51 -18.76
N GLU A 137 2.87 0.48 -19.89
CA GLU A 137 4.22 1.08 -20.04
C GLU A 137 4.34 2.51 -19.49
N PRO A 138 3.39 3.45 -19.74
CA PRO A 138 3.51 4.82 -19.22
C PRO A 138 3.52 4.87 -17.68
N VAL A 139 2.76 3.98 -17.04
CA VAL A 139 2.66 3.88 -15.57
C VAL A 139 3.93 3.26 -15.00
N ALA A 140 4.47 2.21 -15.66
CA ALA A 140 5.73 1.60 -15.25
C ALA A 140 6.89 2.63 -15.32
N TYR A 141 6.95 3.42 -16.40
CA TYR A 141 7.95 4.47 -16.56
C TYR A 141 7.88 5.55 -15.47
N GLU A 142 6.67 5.95 -15.06
CA GLU A 142 6.47 6.89 -13.96
C GLU A 142 7.07 6.33 -12.66
N PHE A 143 6.79 5.07 -12.32
CA PHE A 143 7.37 4.43 -11.14
C PHE A 143 8.89 4.29 -11.20
N PHE A 144 9.47 3.98 -12.36
CA PHE A 144 10.92 3.96 -12.53
C PHE A 144 11.54 5.35 -12.32
N THR A 145 10.86 6.40 -12.77
CA THR A 145 11.33 7.78 -12.59
C THR A 145 11.29 8.19 -11.11
N GLN A 146 10.24 7.80 -10.37
CA GLN A 146 10.14 8.08 -8.92
C GLN A 146 11.12 7.26 -8.08
N ALA A 147 11.58 6.12 -8.59
CA ALA A 147 12.57 5.27 -7.93
C ALA A 147 14.00 5.84 -7.97
N TYR A 148 14.33 6.72 -8.92
CA TYR A 148 15.68 7.24 -9.16
C TYR A 148 15.81 8.69 -8.69
#